data_AF-A0A351RWD9-F1
#
_entry.id   AF-A0A351RWD9-F1
#
_cell.length_a   1.000
_cell.length_b   1.000
_cell.length_c   1.000
_cell.angle_alpha   90.00
_cell.angle_beta   90.00
_cell.angle_gamma   90.00
#
_symmetry.space_group_name_H-M   'P 1'
#
loop_
_entity.id
_entity.type
_entity.pdbx_description
1 polymer ?
#
loop_
_entity_poly.entity_id
_entity_poly.type
_entity_poly.pdbx_seq_one_letter_code
_entity_poly.pdbx_strand_id
1 'polypeptide(L)'
;MKKDNNIVLEILKQAMESEKEGYEFYIQASAITKDPKGKEMFKYLARDETDHFKTLEDAYNRLKGGEGQGSNTIGHKQKEKGFLIDSSLLLKGDSGDLKALNIAMKIEEEAQEFYAKSAEKAKQSDIRDIFLKLSDMEKNHYDLL
;
A
#
# COMPACT_ATOMS: atom_id res chain seq x y z
N MET A 1 -7.42 -22.23 11.09
CA MET A 1 -6.01 -22.23 10.64
C MET A 1 -5.91 -22.07 9.13
N LYS A 2 -6.17 -23.09 8.29
CA LYS A 2 -6.04 -22.94 6.82
C LYS A 2 -6.91 -21.81 6.21
N LYS A 3 -8.16 -21.65 6.68
CA LYS A 3 -9.06 -20.60 6.16
C LYS A 3 -8.62 -19.18 6.54
N ASP A 4 -8.00 -19.02 7.71
CA ASP A 4 -7.56 -17.71 8.21
C ASP A 4 -6.30 -17.23 7.48
N ASN A 5 -5.36 -18.15 7.21
CA ASN A 5 -4.16 -17.86 6.45
C ASN A 5 -4.47 -17.49 5.00
N ASN A 6 -5.43 -18.15 4.37
CA ASN A 6 -5.89 -17.77 3.02
C ASN A 6 -6.41 -16.33 3.00
N ILE A 7 -7.17 -15.89 4.02
CA ILE A 7 -7.65 -14.51 4.10
C ILE A 7 -6.48 -13.53 4.21
N VAL A 8 -5.49 -13.83 5.06
CA VAL A 8 -4.31 -12.97 5.24
C VAL A 8 -3.44 -12.94 3.97
N LEU A 9 -3.31 -14.06 3.25
CA LEU A 9 -2.61 -14.11 1.96
C LEU A 9 -3.26 -13.20 0.92
N GLU A 10 -4.60 -13.20 0.81
CA GLU A 10 -5.30 -12.28 -0.10
C GLU A 10 -5.17 -10.81 0.34
N ILE A 11 -5.21 -10.52 1.65
CA ILE A 11 -4.96 -9.17 2.17
C ILE A 11 -3.56 -8.69 1.81
N LEU A 12 -2.53 -9.54 1.97
CA LEU A 12 -1.15 -9.20 1.63
C LEU A 12 -0.98 -8.92 0.14
N LYS A 13 -1.67 -9.66 -0.74
CA LYS A 13 -1.65 -9.36 -2.18
C LYS A 13 -2.32 -8.03 -2.51
N GLN A 14 -3.48 -7.77 -1.90
CA GLN A 14 -4.18 -6.51 -2.09
C GLN A 14 -3.32 -5.33 -1.62
N ALA A 15 -2.68 -5.47 -0.45
CA ALA A 15 -1.75 -4.48 0.09
C ALA A 15 -0.58 -4.23 -0.88
N MET A 16 0.08 -5.30 -1.36
CA MET A 16 1.15 -5.21 -2.35
C MET A 16 0.73 -4.50 -3.65
N GLU A 17 -0.52 -4.63 -4.08
CA GLU A 17 -0.99 -3.86 -5.24
C GLU A 17 -1.24 -2.40 -4.90
N SER A 18 -1.82 -2.11 -3.72
CA SER A 18 -1.95 -0.73 -3.25
C SER A 18 -0.61 -0.01 -3.15
N GLU A 19 0.44 -0.65 -2.65
CA GLU A 19 1.78 -0.05 -2.59
C GLU A 19 2.32 0.35 -3.99
N LYS A 20 2.03 -0.47 -5.01
CA LYS A 20 2.40 -0.11 -6.40
C LYS A 20 1.57 1.06 -6.92
N GLU A 21 0.27 1.06 -6.65
CA GLU A 21 -0.62 2.16 -7.02
C GLU A 21 -0.19 3.47 -6.34
N GLY A 22 0.20 3.42 -5.07
CA GLY A 22 0.74 4.54 -4.29
C GLY A 22 2.05 5.06 -4.87
N TYR A 23 3.00 4.17 -5.16
CA TYR A 23 4.24 4.51 -5.87
C TYR A 23 3.97 5.23 -7.20
N GLU A 24 3.11 4.67 -8.04
CA GLU A 24 2.78 5.26 -9.35
C GLU A 24 2.14 6.64 -9.20
N PHE A 25 1.22 6.79 -8.23
CA PHE A 25 0.60 8.06 -7.89
C PHE A 25 1.66 9.09 -7.46
N TYR A 26 2.54 8.74 -6.52
CA TYR A 26 3.53 9.68 -5.99
C TYR A 26 4.58 10.09 -7.02
N ILE A 27 4.99 9.19 -7.91
CA ILE A 27 5.83 9.55 -9.05
C ILE A 27 5.12 10.57 -9.95
N GLN A 28 3.85 10.35 -10.29
CA GLN A 28 3.07 11.29 -11.10
C GLN A 28 2.87 12.64 -10.40
N ALA A 29 2.51 12.62 -9.12
CA ALA A 29 2.35 13.81 -8.29
C ALA A 29 3.65 14.64 -8.25
N SER A 30 4.80 13.99 -8.08
CA SER A 30 6.11 14.66 -8.10
C SER A 30 6.43 15.32 -9.45
N ALA A 31 5.95 14.75 -10.56
CA ALA A 31 6.20 15.28 -11.89
C ALA A 31 5.37 16.53 -12.20
N ILE A 32 4.14 16.61 -11.67
CA ILE A 32 3.21 17.72 -11.94
C ILE A 32 3.27 18.83 -10.89
N THR A 33 3.75 18.54 -9.68
CA THR A 33 3.89 19.53 -8.59
C THR A 33 4.86 20.63 -9.00
N LYS A 34 4.61 21.90 -8.67
CA LYS A 34 5.53 23.00 -9.00
C LYS A 34 6.52 23.27 -7.89
N ASP A 35 6.05 23.24 -6.64
CA ASP A 35 6.88 23.53 -5.47
C ASP A 35 8.02 22.50 -5.30
N PRO A 36 9.30 22.92 -5.22
CA PRO A 36 10.42 21.99 -5.09
C PRO A 36 10.37 21.12 -3.84
N LYS A 37 9.84 21.61 -2.70
CA LYS A 37 9.72 20.80 -1.49
C LYS A 37 8.61 19.76 -1.65
N GLY A 38 7.48 20.14 -2.23
CA GLY A 38 6.40 19.21 -2.57
C GLY A 38 6.87 18.09 -3.51
N LYS A 39 7.71 18.41 -4.50
CA LYS A 39 8.33 17.39 -5.37
C LYS A 39 9.18 16.38 -4.60
N GLU A 40 10.05 16.87 -3.71
CA GLU A 40 10.93 16.00 -2.95
C GLU A 40 10.16 15.17 -1.91
N MET A 41 9.11 15.74 -1.31
CA MET A 41 8.18 15.01 -0.45
C MET A 41 7.50 13.85 -1.20
N PHE A 42 6.94 14.09 -2.38
CA PHE A 42 6.33 13.00 -3.16
C PHE A 42 7.34 11.94 -3.62
N LYS A 43 8.57 12.33 -3.96
CA LYS A 43 9.63 11.34 -4.25
C LYS A 43 10.05 10.53 -3.02
N TYR A 44 10.00 11.14 -1.84
CA TYR A 44 10.26 10.47 -0.58
C TYR A 44 9.18 9.41 -0.33
N LEU A 45 7.90 9.81 -0.38
CA LEU A 45 6.77 8.90 -0.21
C LEU A 45 6.82 7.74 -1.22
N ALA A 46 7.07 8.02 -2.50
CA ALA A 46 7.24 6.98 -3.51
C ALA A 46 8.32 5.94 -3.13
N ARG A 47 9.44 6.35 -2.51
CA ARG A 47 10.48 5.41 -2.11
C ARG A 47 10.02 4.52 -0.96
N ASP A 48 9.32 5.09 0.01
CA ASP A 48 8.81 4.35 1.17
C ASP A 48 7.81 3.27 0.72
N GLU A 49 6.93 3.55 -0.26
CA GLU A 49 6.02 2.52 -0.83
C GLU A 49 6.77 1.33 -1.44
N THR A 50 7.96 1.55 -2.00
CA THR A 50 8.77 0.43 -2.52
C THR A 50 9.34 -0.46 -1.40
N ASP A 51 9.57 0.11 -0.22
CA ASP A 51 10.07 -0.62 0.95
C ASP A 51 8.92 -1.29 1.71
N HIS A 52 7.73 -0.66 1.73
CA HIS A 52 6.48 -1.27 2.16
C HIS A 52 6.14 -2.50 1.32
N PHE A 53 6.18 -2.38 0.00
CA PHE A 53 5.95 -3.48 -0.93
C PHE A 53 6.84 -4.70 -0.61
N LYS A 54 8.15 -4.48 -0.44
CA LYS A 54 9.10 -5.56 -0.12
C LYS A 54 8.77 -6.21 1.22
N THR A 55 8.42 -5.40 2.22
CA THR A 55 8.03 -5.89 3.55
C THR A 55 6.81 -6.82 3.47
N LEU A 56 5.82 -6.45 2.65
CA LEU A 56 4.61 -7.24 2.42
C LEU A 56 4.90 -8.50 1.59
N GLU A 57 5.74 -8.40 0.55
CA GLU A 57 6.16 -9.55 -0.27
C GLU A 57 6.87 -10.60 0.58
N ASP A 58 7.79 -10.16 1.46
CA ASP A 58 8.48 -11.04 2.39
C ASP A 58 7.50 -11.71 3.37
N ALA A 59 6.52 -10.97 3.89
CA ALA A 59 5.47 -11.53 4.76
C ALA A 59 4.60 -12.55 4.02
N TYR A 60 4.22 -12.27 2.77
CA TYR A 60 3.45 -13.17 1.92
C TYR A 60 4.21 -14.47 1.67
N ASN A 61 5.49 -14.37 1.30
CA ASN A 61 6.34 -15.52 1.02
C ASN A 61 6.56 -16.39 2.26
N ARG A 62 6.76 -15.79 3.44
CA ARG A 62 6.87 -16.52 4.71
C ARG A 62 5.57 -17.25 5.05
N LEU A 63 4.43 -16.57 4.96
CA LEU A 63 3.13 -17.16 5.27
C LEU A 63 2.79 -18.32 4.32
N LYS A 64 3.02 -18.12 3.01
CA LYS A 64 2.80 -19.14 1.98
C LYS A 64 3.76 -20.32 2.11
N GLY A 65 5.03 -20.07 2.43
CA GLY A 65 6.05 -21.11 2.62
C GLY A 65 5.84 -21.96 3.88
N GLY A 66 5.23 -21.39 4.93
CA GLY A 66 4.82 -22.12 6.14
C GLY A 66 3.61 -23.04 5.93
N GLU A 67 2.80 -22.80 4.89
CA GLU A 67 1.75 -23.70 4.44
C GLU A 67 2.35 -24.69 3.44
N GLY A 68 2.93 -25.79 3.96
CA GLY A 68 3.67 -26.79 3.18
C GLY A 68 3.18 -26.99 1.74
N GLN A 69 4.11 -26.92 0.79
CA GLN A 69 3.91 -27.00 -0.66
C GLN A 69 2.83 -28.03 -1.04
N GLY A 70 1.62 -27.55 -1.28
CA GLY A 70 0.47 -28.44 -1.36
C GLY A 70 -0.77 -27.76 -1.93
N SER A 71 -0.62 -27.03 -3.03
CA SER A 71 -1.58 -27.03 -4.15
C SER A 71 -1.09 -26.07 -5.23
N ASN A 72 -0.62 -26.65 -6.33
CA ASN A 72 -0.39 -25.94 -7.57
C ASN A 72 -1.76 -25.76 -8.26
N THR A 73 -2.44 -24.66 -7.98
CA THR A 73 -3.54 -24.18 -8.82
C THR A 73 -3.21 -22.78 -9.27
N ILE A 74 -2.65 -22.71 -10.49
CA ILE A 74 -2.56 -21.50 -11.30
C ILE A 74 -4.00 -21.07 -11.61
N GLY A 75 -4.59 -20.28 -10.71
CA GLY A 75 -5.90 -19.68 -10.89
C GLY A 75 -5.72 -18.23 -11.33
N HIS A 76 -6.04 -17.96 -12.60
CA HIS A 76 -6.32 -16.65 -13.22
C HIS A 76 -5.50 -15.45 -12.71
N LYS A 77 -4.56 -14.97 -13.55
CA LYS A 77 -4.03 -13.60 -13.50
C LYS A 77 -5.15 -12.59 -13.78
N GLN A 78 -6.08 -12.39 -12.84
CA GLN A 78 -6.78 -11.12 -12.77
C GLN A 78 -5.75 -10.12 -12.24
N LYS A 79 -5.68 -8.93 -12.85
CA LYS A 79 -5.02 -7.82 -12.16
C LYS A 79 -5.84 -7.61 -10.89
N GLU A 80 -5.30 -8.03 -9.75
CA GLU A 80 -5.87 -7.63 -8.47
C GLU A 80 -5.82 -6.09 -8.45
N LYS A 81 -6.87 -5.46 -7.94
CA LYS A 81 -6.93 -4.01 -7.82
C LYS A 81 -6.52 -3.67 -6.40
N GLY A 82 -5.65 -2.69 -6.23
CA GLY A 82 -5.42 -2.11 -4.91
C GLY A 82 -6.70 -1.47 -4.38
N PHE A 83 -6.64 -1.01 -3.14
CA PHE A 83 -7.74 -0.26 -2.53
C PHE A 83 -7.61 1.25 -2.73
N LEU A 84 -6.57 1.72 -3.43
CA LEU A 84 -6.29 3.15 -3.57
C LEU A 84 -7.17 3.85 -4.61
N ILE A 85 -7.12 5.17 -4.52
CA ILE A 85 -7.87 6.12 -5.35
C ILE A 85 -7.35 6.13 -6.78
N ASP A 86 -8.26 6.26 -7.74
CA ASP A 86 -7.97 6.39 -9.16
C ASP A 86 -7.06 7.60 -9.46
N SER A 87 -5.80 7.34 -9.79
CA SER A 87 -4.78 8.34 -10.12
C SER A 87 -5.14 9.22 -11.32
N SER A 88 -6.10 8.81 -12.17
CA SER A 88 -6.65 9.67 -13.23
C SER A 88 -7.32 10.94 -12.71
N LEU A 89 -7.64 11.00 -11.40
CA LEU A 89 -8.11 12.20 -10.75
C LEU A 89 -7.08 13.33 -10.76
N LEU A 90 -5.78 13.06 -10.87
CA LEU A 90 -4.75 14.10 -11.02
C LEU A 90 -4.87 14.89 -12.33
N LEU A 91 -5.41 14.29 -13.39
CA LEU A 91 -5.43 14.88 -14.74
C LEU A 91 -6.56 15.89 -14.99
N LYS A 92 -7.39 16.18 -13.99
CA LYS A 92 -8.54 17.10 -14.12
C LYS A 92 -8.30 18.45 -13.41
N GLY A 93 -7.93 19.49 -14.15
CA GLY A 93 -7.96 20.91 -13.74
C GLY A 93 -6.62 21.56 -13.35
N ASP A 94 -6.62 22.89 -13.21
CA ASP A 94 -5.42 23.75 -13.04
C ASP A 94 -4.82 23.82 -11.61
N SER A 95 -5.43 23.17 -10.62
CA SER A 95 -5.02 23.21 -9.20
C SER A 95 -4.16 22.02 -8.78
N GLY A 96 -3.15 21.67 -9.58
CA GLY A 96 -2.37 20.42 -9.46
C GLY A 96 -1.78 20.14 -8.07
N ASP A 97 -1.08 21.11 -7.46
CA ASP A 97 -0.34 20.89 -6.20
C ASP A 97 -1.27 20.61 -5.01
N LEU A 98 -2.27 21.47 -4.74
CA LEU A 98 -3.23 21.26 -3.65
C LEU A 98 -4.11 20.03 -3.88
N LYS A 99 -4.42 19.72 -5.14
CA LYS A 99 -5.19 18.53 -5.48
C LYS A 99 -4.39 17.25 -5.24
N ALA A 100 -3.12 17.23 -5.66
CA ALA A 100 -2.22 16.11 -5.40
C ALA A 100 -2.05 15.90 -3.89
N LEU A 101 -1.91 16.99 -3.12
CA LEU A 101 -1.82 16.92 -1.66
C LEU A 101 -3.07 16.31 -1.02
N ASN A 102 -4.26 16.80 -1.37
CA ASN A 102 -5.51 16.26 -0.83
C ASN A 102 -5.73 14.78 -1.19
N ILE A 103 -5.33 14.36 -2.39
CA ILE A 103 -5.43 12.95 -2.79
C ILE A 103 -4.40 12.11 -2.01
N ALA A 104 -3.17 12.59 -1.84
CA ALA A 104 -2.14 11.94 -1.03
C ALA A 104 -2.62 11.74 0.41
N MET A 105 -3.10 12.77 1.08
CA MET A 105 -3.62 12.67 2.45
C MET A 105 -4.72 11.61 2.56
N LYS A 106 -5.58 11.51 1.55
CA LYS A 106 -6.64 10.53 1.54
C LYS A 106 -6.12 9.09 1.29
N ILE A 107 -5.12 8.93 0.44
CA ILE A 107 -4.42 7.65 0.24
C ILE A 107 -3.82 7.17 1.56
N GLU A 108 -3.10 8.05 2.26
CA GLU A 108 -2.45 7.71 3.54
C GLU A 108 -3.47 7.37 4.64
N GLU A 109 -4.56 8.12 4.74
CA GLU A 109 -5.65 7.83 5.70
C GLU A 109 -6.29 6.45 5.41
N GLU A 110 -6.61 6.16 4.15
CA GLU A 110 -7.21 4.87 3.76
C GLU A 110 -6.23 3.70 3.98
N ALA A 111 -4.93 3.89 3.70
CA ALA A 111 -3.89 2.89 3.92
C ALA A 111 -3.65 2.63 5.41
N GLN A 112 -3.56 3.69 6.22
CA GLN A 112 -3.47 3.60 7.68
C GLN A 112 -4.60 2.74 8.25
N GLU A 113 -5.85 3.06 7.89
CA GLU A 113 -7.02 2.32 8.35
C GLU A 113 -7.03 0.87 7.87
N PHE A 114 -6.66 0.64 6.61
CA PHE A 114 -6.59 -0.68 6.02
C PHE A 114 -5.61 -1.57 6.80
N TYR A 115 -4.42 -1.05 7.11
CA TYR A 115 -3.40 -1.78 7.85
C TYR A 115 -3.81 -2.06 9.30
N ALA A 116 -4.40 -1.09 9.99
CA ALA A 116 -4.93 -1.29 11.33
C ALA A 116 -5.99 -2.43 11.37
N LYS A 117 -6.94 -2.42 10.42
CA LYS A 117 -7.98 -3.46 10.30
C LYS A 117 -7.41 -4.82 9.87
N SER A 118 -6.32 -4.82 9.09
CA SER A 118 -5.65 -6.04 8.63
C SER A 118 -4.89 -6.72 9.76
N ALA A 119 -4.29 -5.95 10.68
CA ALA A 119 -3.65 -6.46 11.88
C ALA A 119 -4.61 -7.31 12.75
N GLU A 120 -5.89 -6.93 12.84
CA GLU A 120 -6.91 -7.69 13.59
C GLU A 120 -7.21 -9.07 12.99
N LYS A 121 -6.98 -9.23 11.68
CA LYS A 121 -7.23 -10.48 10.94
C LYS A 121 -6.02 -11.42 10.96
N ALA A 122 -4.82 -10.90 11.27
CA ALA A 122 -3.59 -11.67 11.34
C ALA A 122 -3.47 -12.41 12.69
N LYS A 123 -3.38 -13.75 12.64
CA LYS A 123 -3.19 -14.57 13.84
C LYS A 123 -1.73 -14.70 14.24
N GLN A 124 -0.84 -14.71 13.26
CA GLN A 124 0.59 -14.74 13.43
C GLN A 124 1.05 -13.37 13.94
N SER A 125 1.75 -13.36 15.07
CA SER A 125 2.20 -12.10 15.68
C SER A 125 3.15 -11.33 14.76
N ASP A 126 4.05 -12.01 14.05
CA ASP A 126 4.98 -11.37 13.13
C ASP A 126 4.28 -10.63 11.98
N ILE A 127 3.22 -11.21 11.39
CA ILE A 127 2.43 -10.56 10.34
C ILE A 127 1.58 -9.43 10.90
N ARG A 128 0.98 -9.63 12.08
CA ARG A 128 0.22 -8.59 12.77
C ARG A 128 1.09 -7.37 13.05
N ASP A 129 2.30 -7.60 13.55
CA ASP A 129 3.24 -6.53 13.91
C ASP A 129 3.71 -5.76 12.66
N ILE A 130 3.84 -6.44 11.51
CA ILE A 130 4.10 -5.78 10.23
C ILE A 130 2.95 -4.84 9.83
N PHE A 131 1.71 -5.30 9.91
CA PHE A 131 0.56 -4.44 9.60
C PHE A 131 0.44 -3.25 10.56
N LEU A 132 0.68 -3.44 11.86
CA LEU A 132 0.68 -2.33 12.81
C LEU A 132 1.78 -1.31 12.48
N LYS A 133 2.98 -1.78 12.15
CA LYS A 133 4.09 -0.92 11.76
C LYS A 133 3.77 -0.12 10.48
N LEU A 134 3.20 -0.76 9.46
CA LEU A 134 2.80 -0.07 8.23
C LEU A 134 1.72 0.98 8.53
N SER A 135 0.71 0.64 9.35
CA SER A 135 -0.30 1.61 9.80
C SER A 135 0.33 2.86 10.46
N ASP A 136 1.32 2.67 11.32
CA ASP A 136 2.05 3.79 11.94
C ASP A 136 2.87 4.59 10.90
N MET A 137 3.45 3.94 9.90
CA MET A 137 4.19 4.59 8.81
C MET A 137 3.27 5.45 7.94
N GLU A 138 2.11 4.94 7.51
CA GLU A 138 1.14 5.73 6.73
C GLU A 138 0.58 6.92 7.53
N LYS A 139 0.39 6.74 8.84
CA LYS A 139 0.05 7.87 9.70
C LYS A 139 1.14 8.94 9.69
N ASN A 140 2.42 8.56 9.72
CA ASN A 140 3.52 9.53 9.65
C ASN A 140 3.61 10.19 8.27
N HIS A 141 3.27 9.47 7.19
CA HIS A 141 3.12 10.05 5.86
C HIS A 141 2.00 11.09 5.81
N TYR A 142 0.83 10.77 6.39
CA TYR A 142 -0.26 11.73 6.54
C TYR A 142 0.18 12.99 7.31
N ASP A 143 0.86 12.81 8.44
CA ASP A 143 1.32 13.93 9.29
C ASP A 143 2.41 14.79 8.60
N LEU A 144 3.05 14.28 7.55
CA LEU A 144 4.05 15.00 6.74
C LEU A 144 3.42 15.90 5.65
N LEU A 145 2.21 15.57 5.19
CA LEU A 145 1.47 16.22 4.10
C LEU A 145 0.74 17.49 4.57
#